data_AF-A0A924YCM3-F1
#
_entry.id   AF-A0A924YCM3-F1
#
_cell.length_a   1.000
_cell.length_b   1.000
_cell.length_c   1.000
_cell.angle_alpha   90.00
_cell.angle_beta   90.00
_cell.angle_gamma   90.00
#
_symmetry.space_group_name_H-M   'P 1'
#
loop_
_entity.id
_entity.type
_entity.pdbx_description
1 polymer ?
#
loop_
_entity_poly.entity_id
_entity_poly.type
_entity_poly.pdbx_seq_one_letter_code
_entity_poly.pdbx_strand_id
1 'polypeptide(L)'
;MANITHSEQLEQSSSEAPFLRATHRRLTDQPMRVVWRFVFATLGGWLAMGGLIYAIFQSGELYNAQRFGGAVTMGLTFGAIIGFLALIAGEYPSRLGGLWPLWGRLIVWGVLGSLWGTLAWAAYNVFFLNNAEPEWVVMLFGGVGLALGFLITALFNLPGSLAVVVTTICTYIPLYITFQSYFADNGGTAAIVYFSHPTHIYTIALPFALVIALGAHLRRLLRGRE
;
A
#
# COMPACT_ATOMS: atom_id res chain seq x y z
N MET A 1 30.87 42.42 -14.26
CA MET A 1 29.63 41.81 -13.71
C MET A 1 29.67 40.26 -13.80
N ALA A 2 30.74 39.60 -13.34
CA ALA A 2 30.90 38.14 -13.52
C ALA A 2 31.42 37.38 -12.28
N ASN A 3 31.45 38.00 -11.09
CA ASN A 3 32.09 37.41 -9.91
C ASN A 3 31.15 37.11 -8.73
N ILE A 4 29.84 37.33 -8.90
CA ILE A 4 28.84 37.10 -7.84
C ILE A 4 28.30 35.65 -7.88
N THR A 5 28.33 35.00 -9.04
CA THR A 5 27.77 33.65 -9.24
C THR A 5 28.53 32.54 -8.52
N HIS A 6 29.84 32.69 -8.29
CA HIS A 6 30.65 31.62 -7.71
C HIS A 6 30.56 31.54 -6.17
N SER A 7 30.33 32.68 -5.49
CA SER A 7 30.14 32.72 -4.03
C SER A 7 28.75 32.22 -3.62
N GLU A 8 27.70 32.57 -4.37
CA GLU A 8 26.34 32.09 -4.10
C GLU A 8 26.22 30.57 -4.29
N GLN A 9 26.91 30.00 -5.28
CA GLN A 9 26.94 28.55 -5.49
C GLN A 9 27.62 27.79 -4.33
N LEU A 10 28.69 28.36 -3.77
CA LEU A 10 29.38 27.74 -2.63
C LEU A 10 28.53 27.79 -1.36
N GLU A 11 27.84 28.92 -1.13
CA GLU A 11 26.97 29.11 0.03
C GLU A 11 25.72 28.21 -0.05
N GLN A 12 25.10 28.09 -1.23
CA GLN A 12 24.00 27.18 -1.46
C GLN A 12 24.41 25.70 -1.26
N SER A 13 25.58 25.30 -1.79
CA SER A 13 26.09 23.92 -1.60
C SER A 13 26.36 23.57 -0.13
N SER A 14 26.74 24.56 0.68
CA SER A 14 27.01 24.37 2.11
C SER A 14 25.73 24.14 2.93
N SER A 15 24.60 24.69 2.48
CA SER A 15 23.31 24.60 3.18
C SER A 15 22.50 23.34 2.85
N GLU A 16 22.67 22.78 1.65
CA GLU A 16 21.94 21.58 1.20
C GLU A 16 22.54 20.27 1.75
N ALA A 17 23.86 20.21 1.88
CA ALA A 17 24.56 19.01 2.35
C ALA A 17 24.15 18.56 3.78
N PRO A 18 23.91 19.45 4.77
CA PRO A 18 23.40 19.08 6.09
C PRO A 18 21.99 18.49 6.05
N PHE A 19 21.08 19.07 5.26
CA PHE A 19 19.69 18.61 5.16
C PHE A 19 19.58 17.20 4.56
N LEU A 20 20.31 16.95 3.47
CA LEU A 20 20.34 15.65 2.81
C LEU A 20 20.95 14.58 3.71
N ARG A 21 22.06 14.89 4.40
CA ARG A 21 22.66 13.97 5.37
C ARG A 21 21.73 13.67 6.54
N ALA A 22 21.01 14.67 7.06
CA ALA A 22 20.03 14.47 8.12
C ALA A 22 18.85 13.58 7.67
N THR A 23 18.36 13.79 6.45
CA THR A 23 17.33 12.96 5.83
C THR A 23 17.81 11.50 5.70
N HIS A 24 19.00 11.30 5.12
CA HIS A 24 19.59 9.97 4.95
C HIS A 24 19.74 9.24 6.28
N ARG A 25 20.35 9.89 7.29
CA ARG A 25 20.55 9.31 8.61
C ARG A 25 19.23 8.81 9.20
N ARG A 26 18.19 9.64 9.23
CA ARG A 26 16.87 9.28 9.76
C ARG A 26 16.20 8.13 9.01
N LEU A 27 16.41 8.05 7.69
CA LEU A 27 15.88 6.94 6.88
C LEU A 27 16.59 5.63 7.23
N THR A 28 17.90 5.67 7.48
CA THR A 28 18.73 4.49 7.80
C THR A 28 18.72 4.09 9.29
N ASP A 29 18.30 4.98 10.19
CA ASP A 29 18.28 4.71 11.63
C ASP A 29 17.35 3.52 11.96
N GLN A 30 17.70 2.67 12.92
CA GLN A 30 16.89 1.49 13.30
C GLN A 30 16.53 0.58 12.11
N PRO A 31 17.51 -0.02 11.41
CA PRO A 31 17.27 -0.84 10.21
C PRO A 31 16.38 -2.05 10.49
N MET A 32 16.57 -2.69 11.66
CA MET A 32 15.74 -3.81 12.10
C MET A 32 14.26 -3.42 12.21
N ARG A 33 13.96 -2.13 12.43
CA ARG A 33 12.58 -1.65 12.44
C ARG A 33 11.92 -1.69 11.07
N VAL A 34 12.66 -1.27 10.04
CA VAL A 34 12.23 -1.30 8.64
C VAL A 34 12.01 -2.74 8.19
N VAL A 35 12.96 -3.63 8.46
CA VAL A 35 12.89 -5.04 8.07
C VAL A 35 11.63 -5.70 8.62
N TRP A 36 11.36 -5.58 9.93
CA TRP A 36 10.16 -6.18 10.50
C TRP A 36 8.87 -5.59 9.94
N ARG A 37 8.84 -4.29 9.66
CA ARG A 37 7.66 -3.66 9.07
C ARG A 37 7.41 -4.18 7.66
N PHE A 38 8.46 -4.33 6.86
CA PHE A 38 8.38 -4.96 5.55
C PHE A 38 7.89 -6.41 5.65
N VAL A 39 8.51 -7.23 6.50
CA VAL A 39 8.16 -8.66 6.66
C VAL A 39 6.69 -8.84 7.05
N PHE A 40 6.20 -8.13 8.07
CA PHE A 40 4.81 -8.29 8.52
C PHE A 40 3.80 -7.73 7.51
N ALA A 41 4.10 -6.61 6.85
CA ALA A 41 3.25 -6.10 5.77
C ALA A 41 3.22 -7.07 4.57
N THR A 42 4.35 -7.67 4.22
CA THR A 42 4.46 -8.69 3.18
C THR A 42 3.64 -9.93 3.50
N LEU A 43 3.74 -10.45 4.73
CA LEU A 43 2.93 -11.58 5.18
C LEU A 43 1.43 -11.24 5.19
N GLY A 44 1.07 -10.03 5.64
CA GLY A 44 -0.32 -9.56 5.60
C GLY A 44 -0.88 -9.47 4.18
N GLY A 45 -0.15 -8.84 3.26
CA GLY A 45 -0.53 -8.75 1.86
C GLY A 45 -0.58 -10.11 1.17
N TRP A 46 0.34 -11.01 1.51
CA TRP A 46 0.36 -12.38 1.01
C TRP A 46 -0.86 -13.18 1.44
N LEU A 47 -1.15 -13.20 2.74
CA LEU A 47 -2.31 -13.92 3.28
C LEU A 47 -3.62 -13.32 2.77
N ALA A 48 -3.71 -11.99 2.68
CA ALA A 48 -4.88 -11.32 2.16
C ALA A 48 -5.13 -11.70 0.69
N MET A 49 -4.16 -11.50 -0.20
CA MET A 49 -4.34 -11.77 -1.63
C MET A 49 -4.43 -13.26 -1.94
N GLY A 50 -3.62 -14.09 -1.28
CA GLY A 50 -3.72 -15.55 -1.40
C GLY A 50 -5.08 -16.07 -0.94
N GLY A 51 -5.59 -15.55 0.19
CA GLY A 51 -6.92 -15.85 0.70
C GLY A 51 -8.04 -15.35 -0.21
N LEU A 52 -7.91 -14.16 -0.80
CA LEU A 52 -8.84 -13.61 -1.78
C LEU A 52 -8.94 -14.53 -3.01
N ILE A 53 -7.81 -14.86 -3.63
CA ILE A 53 -7.75 -15.76 -4.79
C ILE A 53 -8.36 -17.10 -4.44
N TYR A 54 -8.01 -17.65 -3.28
CA TYR A 54 -8.60 -18.89 -2.83
C TYR A 54 -10.11 -18.77 -2.65
N ALA A 55 -10.64 -17.69 -2.06
CA ALA A 55 -12.07 -17.55 -1.82
C ALA A 55 -12.90 -17.33 -3.10
N ILE A 56 -12.31 -16.74 -4.16
CA ILE A 56 -13.01 -16.47 -5.42
C ILE A 56 -13.25 -17.74 -6.25
N PHE A 57 -12.32 -18.70 -6.23
CA PHE A 57 -12.48 -19.96 -6.97
C PHE A 57 -13.54 -20.87 -6.31
N GLN A 58 -14.68 -21.05 -6.98
CA GLN A 58 -15.80 -21.87 -6.50
C GLN A 58 -15.74 -23.35 -6.94
N SER A 59 -14.77 -23.75 -7.77
CA SER A 59 -14.66 -25.14 -8.22
C SER A 59 -14.32 -26.07 -7.04
N GLY A 60 -15.08 -27.18 -6.90
CA GLY A 60 -15.04 -28.10 -5.75
C GLY A 60 -13.74 -28.88 -5.52
N GLU A 61 -12.70 -28.63 -6.31
CA GLU A 61 -11.38 -29.23 -6.14
C GLU A 61 -10.49 -28.33 -5.28
N LEU A 62 -10.57 -28.50 -3.96
CA LEU A 62 -9.73 -27.81 -2.96
C LEU A 62 -8.21 -27.97 -3.22
N TYR A 63 -7.83 -29.03 -3.96
CA TYR A 63 -6.44 -29.41 -4.25
C TYR A 63 -6.05 -29.25 -5.72
N ASN A 64 -6.74 -28.39 -6.48
CA ASN A 64 -6.28 -28.09 -7.82
C ASN A 64 -4.92 -27.35 -7.74
N ALA A 65 -3.85 -28.02 -8.21
CA ALA A 65 -2.47 -27.52 -8.12
C ALA A 65 -2.31 -26.13 -8.75
N GLN A 66 -3.09 -25.83 -9.80
CA GLN A 66 -3.08 -24.53 -10.46
C GLN A 66 -3.61 -23.41 -9.56
N ARG A 67 -4.70 -23.66 -8.82
CA ARG A 67 -5.28 -22.70 -7.87
C ARG A 67 -4.33 -22.42 -6.70
N PHE A 68 -3.76 -23.47 -6.12
CA PHE A 68 -2.83 -23.33 -5.01
C PHE A 68 -1.55 -22.60 -5.46
N GLY A 69 -0.96 -23.01 -6.59
CA GLY A 69 0.23 -22.36 -7.15
C GLY A 69 -0.02 -20.89 -7.49
N GLY A 70 -1.17 -20.57 -8.09
CA GLY A 70 -1.59 -19.21 -8.39
C GLY A 70 -1.76 -18.36 -7.12
N ALA A 71 -2.48 -18.86 -6.12
CA ALA A 71 -2.68 -18.16 -4.84
C ALA A 71 -1.37 -17.88 -4.10
N VAL A 72 -0.45 -18.85 -4.06
CA VAL A 72 0.86 -18.69 -3.43
C VAL A 72 1.71 -17.66 -4.17
N THR A 73 1.83 -17.78 -5.49
CA THR A 73 2.71 -16.93 -6.31
C THR A 73 2.20 -15.50 -6.37
N MET A 74 0.91 -15.32 -6.67
CA MET A 74 0.28 -13.99 -6.73
C MET A 74 0.17 -13.37 -5.35
N GLY A 75 -0.13 -14.16 -4.34
CA GLY A 75 -0.13 -13.69 -2.97
C GLY A 75 1.26 -13.17 -2.58
N LEU A 76 2.34 -13.92 -2.81
CA LEU A 76 3.70 -13.47 -2.46
C LEU A 76 4.11 -12.22 -3.24
N THR A 77 3.77 -12.16 -4.53
CA THR A 77 4.05 -10.99 -5.39
C THR A 77 3.33 -9.76 -4.85
N PHE A 78 2.03 -9.87 -4.60
CA PHE A 78 1.24 -8.78 -4.04
C PHE A 78 1.72 -8.40 -2.63
N GLY A 79 2.02 -9.39 -1.79
CA GLY A 79 2.58 -9.21 -0.47
C GLY A 79 3.87 -8.38 -0.51
N ALA A 80 4.83 -8.74 -1.36
CA ALA A 80 6.08 -8.00 -1.50
C ALA A 80 5.83 -6.53 -1.88
N ILE A 81 4.89 -6.27 -2.81
CA ILE A 81 4.52 -4.91 -3.20
C ILE A 81 3.91 -4.14 -2.02
N ILE A 82 3.01 -4.77 -1.25
CA ILE A 82 2.43 -4.19 -0.02
C ILE A 82 3.51 -3.93 1.04
N GLY A 83 4.50 -4.81 1.15
CA GLY A 83 5.66 -4.63 2.02
C GLY A 83 6.39 -3.32 1.73
N PHE A 84 6.73 -3.08 0.45
CA PHE A 84 7.35 -1.83 0.02
C PHE A 84 6.43 -0.63 0.18
N LEU A 85 5.15 -0.76 -0.13
CA LEU A 85 4.17 0.30 0.06
C LEU A 85 4.08 0.74 1.53
N ALA A 86 4.08 -0.22 2.46
CA ALA A 86 4.05 0.06 3.90
C ALA A 86 5.30 0.82 4.37
N LEU A 87 6.44 0.67 3.69
CA LEU A 87 7.64 1.48 3.93
C LEU A 87 7.50 2.89 3.34
N ILE A 88 7.18 2.97 2.05
CA ILE A 88 7.09 4.22 1.27
C ILE A 88 6.01 5.15 1.84
N ALA A 89 4.78 4.66 1.96
CA ALA A 89 3.64 5.45 2.41
C ALA A 89 3.52 5.51 3.94
N GLY A 90 4.24 4.63 4.66
CA GLY A 90 3.98 4.41 6.09
C GLY A 90 5.16 4.64 7.04
N GLU A 91 6.37 4.20 6.71
CA GLU A 91 7.54 4.29 7.59
C GLU A 91 8.35 5.56 7.32
N TYR A 92 8.70 5.81 6.07
CA TYR A 92 9.49 6.97 5.67
C TYR A 92 8.85 8.32 6.04
N PRO A 93 7.55 8.59 5.74
CA PRO A 93 6.91 9.84 6.15
C PRO A 93 6.87 10.02 7.67
N SER A 94 6.80 8.93 8.45
CA SER A 94 6.83 9.00 9.92
C SER A 94 8.22 9.34 10.47
N ARG A 95 9.28 8.78 9.89
CA ARG A 95 10.68 9.03 10.29
C ARG A 95 11.16 10.44 9.96
N LEU A 96 10.64 10.99 8.85
CA LEU A 96 10.93 12.35 8.43
C LEU A 96 10.07 13.40 9.15
N GLY A 97 9.25 12.97 10.13
CA GLY A 97 8.51 13.87 11.01
C GLY A 97 9.43 14.87 11.71
N GLY A 98 9.05 16.15 11.67
CA GLY A 98 9.80 17.26 12.24
C GLY A 98 10.97 17.76 11.38
N LEU A 99 11.45 16.99 10.38
CA LEU A 99 12.43 17.48 9.42
C LEU A 99 11.76 18.01 8.14
N TRP A 100 10.75 17.29 7.65
CA TRP A 100 10.01 17.67 6.45
C TRP A 100 8.68 18.34 6.82
N PRO A 101 8.28 19.43 6.14
CA PRO A 101 6.96 20.02 6.33
C PRO A 101 5.88 19.01 5.98
N LEU A 102 4.71 19.14 6.61
CA LEU A 102 3.58 18.22 6.42
C LEU A 102 3.20 18.07 4.94
N TRP A 103 3.12 19.20 4.22
CA TRP A 103 2.78 19.23 2.79
C TRP A 103 3.79 18.50 1.92
N GLY A 104 5.09 18.69 2.17
CA GLY A 104 6.14 17.99 1.43
C GLY A 104 6.07 16.48 1.62
N ARG A 105 5.75 16.03 2.84
CA ARG A 105 5.54 14.60 3.12
C ARG A 105 4.30 14.05 2.42
N LEU A 106 3.20 14.80 2.43
CA LEU A 106 1.95 14.39 1.78
C LEU A 106 2.12 14.27 0.27
N ILE A 107 2.75 15.27 -0.38
CA ILE A 107 2.93 15.26 -1.83
C ILE A 107 3.88 14.12 -2.24
N VAL A 108 5.09 14.08 -1.69
CA VAL A 108 6.11 13.12 -2.14
C VAL A 108 5.69 11.69 -1.81
N TRP A 109 5.34 11.40 -0.57
CA TRP A 109 5.00 10.04 -0.15
C TRP A 109 3.59 9.63 -0.55
N GLY A 110 2.67 10.58 -0.71
CA GLY A 110 1.34 10.32 -1.26
C GLY A 110 1.39 9.95 -2.74
N VAL A 111 2.16 10.68 -3.55
CA VAL A 111 2.34 10.34 -4.98
C VAL A 111 3.07 9.01 -5.11
N LEU A 112 4.24 8.85 -4.49
CA LEU A 112 5.01 7.60 -4.58
C LEU A 112 4.22 6.40 -4.03
N GLY A 113 3.53 6.57 -2.90
CA GLY A 113 2.67 5.54 -2.33
C GLY A 113 1.53 5.17 -3.27
N SER A 114 0.84 6.16 -3.86
CA SER A 114 -0.28 5.90 -4.77
C SER A 114 0.17 5.19 -6.03
N LEU A 115 1.30 5.59 -6.63
CA LEU A 115 1.89 4.90 -7.78
C LEU A 115 2.26 3.46 -7.45
N TRP A 116 2.85 3.23 -6.27
CA TRP A 116 3.21 1.88 -5.83
C TRP A 116 1.98 1.00 -5.51
N GLY A 117 0.94 1.60 -4.93
CA GLY A 117 -0.35 0.94 -4.73
C GLY A 117 -1.06 0.62 -6.05
N THR A 118 -0.96 1.52 -7.03
CA THR A 118 -1.48 1.31 -8.40
C THR A 118 -0.79 0.10 -9.04
N LEU A 119 0.53 0.00 -8.88
CA LEU A 119 1.31 -1.14 -9.36
C LEU A 119 0.87 -2.46 -8.70
N ALA A 120 0.48 -2.45 -7.42
CA ALA A 120 -0.05 -3.63 -6.74
C ALA A 120 -1.31 -4.17 -7.42
N TRP A 121 -2.25 -3.28 -7.76
CA TRP A 121 -3.51 -3.64 -8.42
C TRP A 121 -3.33 -3.99 -9.89
N ALA A 122 -2.45 -3.27 -10.59
CA ALA A 122 -2.08 -3.59 -11.97
C ALA A 122 -1.41 -4.97 -12.07
N ALA A 123 -0.50 -5.30 -11.15
CA ALA A 123 0.15 -6.62 -11.09
C ALA A 123 -0.88 -7.73 -10.88
N TYR A 124 -1.88 -7.52 -10.02
CA TYR A 124 -3.00 -8.46 -9.87
C TYR A 124 -3.78 -8.63 -11.18
N ASN A 125 -4.17 -7.54 -11.85
CA ASN A 125 -4.93 -7.61 -13.10
C ASN A 125 -4.16 -8.31 -14.23
N VAL A 126 -2.89 -7.94 -14.43
CA VAL A 126 -2.09 -8.48 -15.53
C VAL A 126 -1.69 -9.93 -15.27
N PHE A 127 -1.18 -10.27 -14.09
CA PHE A 127 -0.63 -11.61 -13.84
C PHE A 127 -1.70 -12.65 -13.44
N PHE A 128 -2.75 -12.24 -12.73
CA PHE A 128 -3.77 -13.19 -12.26
C PHE A 128 -4.98 -13.22 -13.17
N LEU A 129 -5.54 -12.06 -13.52
CA LEU A 129 -6.72 -12.01 -14.39
C LEU A 129 -6.34 -12.20 -15.87
N ASN A 130 -5.04 -12.17 -16.20
CA ASN A 130 -4.53 -12.24 -17.57
C ASN A 130 -5.15 -11.17 -18.49
N ASN A 131 -5.50 -10.02 -17.89
CA ASN A 131 -6.03 -8.87 -18.62
C ASN A 131 -4.84 -8.06 -19.14
N ALA A 132 -4.66 -8.03 -20.46
CA ALA A 132 -3.55 -7.33 -21.10
C ALA A 132 -3.60 -5.80 -20.91
N GLU A 133 -4.81 -5.24 -20.78
CA GLU A 133 -5.03 -3.80 -20.66
C GLU A 133 -5.76 -3.50 -19.33
N PRO A 134 -5.00 -3.26 -18.24
CA PRO A 134 -5.62 -2.85 -16.98
C PRO A 134 -6.18 -1.42 -17.10
N GLU A 135 -7.37 -1.22 -16.55
CA GLU A 135 -8.01 0.09 -16.46
C GLU A 135 -7.27 0.98 -15.45
N TRP A 136 -6.28 1.73 -15.94
CA TRP A 136 -5.32 2.46 -15.11
C TRP A 136 -5.96 3.45 -14.14
N VAL A 137 -7.09 4.07 -14.51
CA VAL A 137 -7.83 5.00 -13.63
C VAL A 137 -8.40 4.24 -12.42
N VAL A 138 -8.96 3.04 -12.64
CA VAL A 138 -9.50 2.19 -11.57
C VAL A 138 -8.38 1.66 -10.68
N MET A 139 -7.25 1.25 -11.28
CA MET A 139 -6.06 0.82 -10.53
C MET A 139 -5.49 1.96 -9.69
N LEU A 140 -5.43 3.18 -10.24
CA LEU A 140 -4.96 4.37 -9.54
C LEU A 140 -5.86 4.71 -8.35
N PHE A 141 -7.18 4.65 -8.55
CA PHE A 141 -8.13 4.88 -7.47
C PHE A 141 -7.95 3.87 -6.31
N GLY A 142 -7.77 2.59 -6.65
CA GLY A 142 -7.41 1.56 -5.66
C GLY A 142 -6.07 1.81 -4.98
N GLY A 143 -5.06 2.26 -5.74
CA GLY A 143 -3.73 2.57 -5.25
C GLY A 143 -3.71 3.75 -4.28
N VAL A 144 -4.47 4.81 -4.60
CA VAL A 144 -4.65 5.98 -3.74
C VAL A 144 -5.29 5.58 -2.41
N GLY A 145 -6.37 4.80 -2.41
CA GLY A 145 -7.00 4.39 -1.15
C GLY A 145 -6.09 3.53 -0.27
N LEU A 146 -5.34 2.60 -0.86
CA LEU A 146 -4.36 1.79 -0.14
C LEU A 146 -3.24 2.66 0.46
N ALA A 147 -2.67 3.58 -0.34
CA ALA A 147 -1.63 4.50 0.10
C ALA A 147 -2.11 5.47 1.19
N LEU A 148 -3.33 6.00 1.07
CA LEU A 148 -3.92 6.92 2.04
C LEU A 148 -4.06 6.29 3.42
N GLY A 149 -4.45 5.01 3.52
CA GLY A 149 -4.54 4.31 4.80
C GLY A 149 -3.21 4.32 5.58
N PHE A 150 -2.11 4.05 4.88
CA PHE A 150 -0.77 4.10 5.45
C PHE A 150 -0.29 5.53 5.72
N LEU A 151 -0.56 6.45 4.80
CA LEU A 151 -0.11 7.83 4.88
C LEU A 151 -0.77 8.56 6.04
N ILE A 152 -2.11 8.49 6.18
CA ILE A 152 -2.85 9.09 7.30
C ILE A 152 -2.30 8.55 8.62
N THR A 153 -2.12 7.24 8.71
CA THR A 153 -1.54 6.59 9.89
C THR A 153 -0.13 7.10 10.23
N ALA A 154 0.69 7.38 9.21
CA ALA A 154 2.04 7.88 9.38
C ALA A 154 2.10 9.37 9.74
N LEU A 155 1.24 10.19 9.13
CA LEU A 155 1.21 11.64 9.32
C LEU A 155 0.70 12.01 10.72
N PHE A 156 -0.32 11.30 11.21
CA PHE A 156 -0.94 11.57 12.51
C PHE A 156 -0.41 10.70 13.65
N ASN A 157 0.56 9.82 13.37
CA ASN A 157 1.15 8.89 14.33
C ASN A 157 0.09 8.10 15.13
N LEU A 158 -0.91 7.55 14.42
CA LEU A 158 -2.05 6.90 15.05
C LEU A 158 -1.64 5.64 15.85
N PRO A 159 -2.31 5.35 16.99
CA PRO A 159 -2.11 4.11 17.73
C PRO A 159 -2.47 2.90 16.86
N GLY A 160 -1.87 1.74 17.16
CA GLY A 160 -1.99 0.54 16.34
C GLY A 160 -3.42 0.12 16.00
N SER A 161 -4.36 0.23 16.95
CA SER A 161 -5.76 -0.11 16.72
C SER A 161 -6.45 0.83 15.73
N LEU A 162 -6.29 2.15 15.91
CA LEU A 162 -6.85 3.14 14.97
C LEU A 162 -6.18 3.06 13.61
N ALA A 163 -4.87 2.80 13.56
CA ALA A 163 -4.13 2.58 12.33
C ALA A 163 -4.71 1.43 11.49
N VAL A 164 -5.06 0.31 12.14
CA VAL A 164 -5.72 -0.81 11.47
C VAL A 164 -7.07 -0.37 10.90
N VAL A 165 -7.94 0.22 11.72
CA VAL A 165 -9.28 0.65 11.30
C VAL A 165 -9.21 1.62 10.11
N VAL A 166 -8.37 2.64 10.20
CA VAL A 166 -8.19 3.64 9.12
C VAL A 166 -7.69 2.98 7.84
N THR A 167 -6.70 2.09 7.93
CA THR A 167 -6.15 1.42 6.76
C THR A 167 -7.17 0.46 6.14
N THR A 168 -7.93 -0.26 6.95
CA THR A 168 -9.02 -1.12 6.48
C THR A 168 -10.07 -0.31 5.74
N ILE A 169 -10.54 0.80 6.32
CA ILE A 169 -11.54 1.67 5.68
C ILE A 169 -11.01 2.25 4.37
N CYS A 170 -9.80 2.82 4.37
CA CYS A 170 -9.23 3.44 3.16
C CYS A 170 -8.96 2.42 2.05
N THR A 171 -8.64 1.16 2.39
CA THR A 171 -8.47 0.08 1.41
C THR A 171 -9.82 -0.46 0.93
N TYR A 172 -10.81 -0.55 1.83
CA TYR A 172 -12.12 -1.12 1.53
C TYR A 172 -13.00 -0.20 0.67
N ILE A 173 -12.98 1.11 0.92
CA ILE A 173 -13.84 2.08 0.21
C ILE A 173 -13.64 2.02 -1.32
N PRO A 174 -12.42 2.08 -1.88
CA PRO A 174 -12.23 1.97 -3.33
C PRO A 174 -12.71 0.64 -3.90
N LEU A 175 -12.51 -0.47 -3.16
CA LEU A 175 -13.00 -1.78 -3.55
C LEU A 175 -14.53 -1.78 -3.62
N TYR A 176 -15.20 -1.24 -2.60
CA TYR A 176 -16.65 -1.13 -2.57
C TYR A 176 -17.20 -0.26 -3.69
N ILE A 177 -16.65 0.94 -3.91
CA ILE A 177 -17.13 1.88 -4.93
C ILE A 177 -17.00 1.26 -6.33
N THR A 178 -15.81 0.72 -6.67
CA THR A 178 -15.58 0.15 -8.00
C THR A 178 -16.40 -1.12 -8.22
N PHE A 179 -16.62 -1.91 -7.17
CA PHE A 179 -17.54 -3.04 -7.19
C PHE A 179 -19.00 -2.62 -7.46
N GLN A 180 -19.49 -1.59 -6.76
CA GLN A 180 -20.85 -1.09 -6.96
C GLN A 180 -21.05 -0.57 -8.38
N SER A 181 -20.07 0.15 -8.94
CA SER A 181 -20.12 0.58 -10.34
C SER A 181 -20.21 -0.61 -11.30
N TYR A 182 -19.34 -1.62 -11.13
CA TYR A 182 -19.34 -2.83 -11.95
C TYR A 182 -20.70 -3.55 -11.91
N PHE A 183 -21.29 -3.71 -10.73
CA PHE A 183 -22.61 -4.36 -10.60
C PHE A 183 -23.76 -3.51 -11.12
N ALA A 184 -23.74 -2.20 -10.90
CA ALA A 184 -24.78 -1.30 -11.37
C ALA A 184 -24.84 -1.23 -12.90
N ASP A 185 -23.69 -1.32 -13.57
CA ASP A 185 -23.57 -1.29 -15.02
C ASP A 185 -23.59 -2.69 -15.68
N ASN A 186 -24.07 -3.72 -14.97
CA ASN A 186 -24.10 -5.11 -15.44
C ASN A 186 -22.75 -5.62 -16.00
N GLY A 187 -21.65 -5.15 -15.45
CA GLY A 187 -20.28 -5.49 -15.84
C GLY A 187 -19.65 -4.59 -16.91
N GLY A 188 -20.31 -3.50 -17.32
CA GLY A 188 -19.78 -2.56 -18.33
C GLY A 188 -18.62 -1.68 -17.83
N THR A 189 -18.57 -1.34 -16.54
CA THR A 189 -17.43 -0.62 -15.94
C THR A 189 -16.47 -1.57 -15.23
N ALA A 190 -15.16 -1.37 -15.33
CA ALA A 190 -14.18 -2.21 -14.64
C ALA A 190 -14.19 -2.07 -13.10
N ALA A 191 -13.80 -3.16 -12.42
CA ALA A 191 -13.58 -3.21 -10.98
C ALA A 191 -12.13 -3.52 -10.65
N ILE A 192 -11.70 -3.16 -9.42
CA ILE A 192 -10.38 -3.55 -8.92
C ILE A 192 -10.31 -5.06 -8.69
N VAL A 193 -11.36 -5.60 -8.07
CA VAL A 193 -11.53 -7.04 -7.81
C VAL A 193 -12.91 -7.45 -8.29
N TYR A 194 -12.95 -8.54 -9.05
CA TYR A 194 -14.18 -9.09 -9.60
C TYR A 194 -14.72 -10.17 -8.66
N PHE A 195 -15.99 -10.06 -8.31
CA PHE A 195 -16.69 -11.05 -7.48
C PHE A 195 -17.93 -11.56 -8.21
N SER A 196 -18.19 -12.87 -8.09
CA SER A 196 -19.35 -13.51 -8.73
C SER A 196 -20.67 -13.24 -8.00
N HIS A 197 -20.63 -12.91 -6.70
CA HIS A 197 -21.82 -12.72 -5.87
C HIS A 197 -21.76 -11.40 -5.10
N PRO A 198 -22.89 -10.68 -4.96
CA PRO A 198 -22.92 -9.40 -4.25
C PRO A 198 -22.50 -9.46 -2.78
N THR A 199 -22.72 -10.59 -2.12
CA THR A 199 -22.37 -10.79 -0.72
C THR A 199 -20.87 -10.87 -0.47
N HIS A 200 -20.08 -11.21 -1.50
CA HIS A 200 -18.63 -11.36 -1.39
C HIS A 200 -17.90 -10.05 -1.07
N ILE A 201 -18.50 -8.89 -1.39
CA ILE A 201 -17.93 -7.60 -1.00
C ILE A 201 -17.86 -7.45 0.54
N TYR A 202 -18.78 -8.07 1.27
CA TYR A 202 -18.80 -8.01 2.75
C TYR A 202 -18.07 -9.19 3.37
N THR A 203 -18.20 -10.39 2.79
CA THR A 203 -17.63 -11.61 3.37
C THR A 203 -16.18 -11.87 2.98
N ILE A 204 -15.68 -11.27 1.88
CA ILE A 204 -14.32 -11.50 1.38
C ILE A 204 -13.51 -10.19 1.36
N ALA A 205 -14.03 -9.12 0.73
CA ALA A 205 -13.24 -7.90 0.56
C ALA A 205 -12.95 -7.17 1.88
N LEU A 206 -13.89 -7.19 2.83
CA LEU A 206 -13.68 -6.59 4.14
C LEU A 206 -12.61 -7.36 4.96
N PRO A 207 -12.67 -8.71 5.10
CA PRO A 207 -11.57 -9.47 5.69
C PRO A 207 -10.24 -9.28 4.97
N PHE A 208 -10.23 -9.21 3.63
CA PHE A 208 -9.04 -8.92 2.84
C PHE A 208 -8.38 -7.60 3.28
N ALA A 209 -9.15 -6.51 3.32
CA ALA A 209 -8.65 -5.20 3.75
C ALA A 209 -8.19 -5.21 5.21
N LEU A 210 -8.88 -5.97 6.08
CA LEU A 210 -8.52 -6.14 7.48
C LEU A 210 -7.18 -6.88 7.65
N VAL A 211 -6.96 -7.96 6.90
CA VAL A 211 -5.72 -8.75 6.96
C VAL A 211 -4.51 -7.94 6.48
N ILE A 212 -4.65 -7.15 5.42
CA ILE A 212 -3.60 -6.20 4.98
C ILE A 212 -3.27 -5.23 6.11
N ALA A 213 -4.29 -4.60 6.69
CA ALA A 213 -4.11 -3.60 7.74
C ALA A 213 -3.47 -4.22 9.00
N LEU A 214 -3.92 -5.41 9.41
CA LEU A 214 -3.37 -6.13 10.56
C LEU A 214 -1.90 -6.48 10.33
N GLY A 215 -1.54 -7.05 9.18
CA GLY A 215 -0.15 -7.40 8.89
C GLY A 215 0.75 -6.17 8.89
N ALA A 216 0.33 -5.09 8.23
CA ALA A 216 1.15 -3.89 8.14
C ALA A 216 1.32 -3.12 9.47
N HIS A 217 0.36 -3.23 10.39
CA HIS A 217 0.38 -2.55 11.70
C HIS A 217 0.62 -3.49 12.89
N LEU A 218 0.88 -4.77 12.66
CA LEU A 218 0.99 -5.80 13.72
C LEU A 218 1.96 -5.40 14.83
N ARG A 219 3.13 -4.88 14.47
CA ARG A 219 4.11 -4.45 15.47
C ARG A 219 3.63 -3.27 16.31
N ARG A 220 2.87 -2.33 15.74
CA ARG A 220 2.29 -1.21 16.49
C ARG A 220 1.22 -1.69 17.45
N LEU A 221 0.50 -2.77 17.11
CA LEU A 221 -0.44 -3.43 18.03
C LEU A 221 0.29 -4.11 19.18
N LEU A 222 1.33 -4.89 18.89
CA LEU A 222 2.08 -5.67 19.90
C LEU A 222 2.83 -4.79 20.90
N ARG A 223 3.22 -3.58 20.51
CA ARG A 223 3.98 -2.65 21.36
C ARG A 223 3.12 -1.68 22.18
N GLY A 224 1.79 -1.88 22.22
CA GLY A 224 0.80 -1.10 22.97
C GLY A 224 1.26 0.25 23.56
N ARG A 225 0.87 1.37 22.94
CA ARG A 225 1.05 2.77 23.41
C ARG A 225 2.29 3.01 24.29
N GLU A 226 3.48 2.83 23.73
CA GLU A 226 4.68 3.58 24.16
C GLU A 226 4.79 4.90 23.38
#